data_AF-A0A1B7NRU6-F1
#
_entry.id   AF-A0A1B7NRU6-F1
#
_cell.length_a   1.000
_cell.length_b   1.000
_cell.length_c   1.000
_cell.angle_alpha   90.00
_cell.angle_beta   90.00
_cell.angle_gamma   90.00
#
_symmetry.space_group_name_H-M   'P 1'
#
loop_
_entity.id
_entity.type
_entity.pdbx_description
1 polymer ?
#
loop_
_entity_poly.entity_id
_entity_poly.type
_entity_poly.pdbx_seq_one_letter_code
_entity_poly.pdbx_strand_id
1 'polypeptide(L)'
;DGRPVYIEKLGKIDLNAMYKITTGDRMLKNLVCEYEKLADPRLPACSRKAGKLLETCCSIMDLKGVGITRVPSVYGYVKQASAISQNYYPERLGKLYLINAPWGFSSVFSVVKGFLDPVTVQKIHVLGSGYEAELLAQVPKENLPREFGGECECEGGCELSDMGPWQEKEWAKEPKWAKKAADAVKEADKENEAKKENREEVEEEVVEKKQKEEATAATIQKETEKKDTDAGKQQSNGEVTA
;
A
#
# COMPACT_ATOMS: atom_id res chain seq x y z
N ASP A 1 13.82 17.76 -18.18
CA ASP A 1 14.80 18.23 -17.15
C ASP A 1 15.23 17.16 -16.14
N GLY A 2 14.79 15.90 -16.31
CA GLY A 2 15.15 14.75 -15.48
C GLY A 2 14.17 14.44 -14.35
N ARG A 3 13.23 15.35 -14.05
CA ARG A 3 12.27 15.17 -12.95
C ARG A 3 11.33 13.98 -13.20
N PRO A 4 10.99 13.19 -12.17
CA PRO A 4 9.91 12.22 -12.26
C PRO A 4 8.59 12.95 -12.54
N VAL A 5 7.79 12.39 -13.45
CA VAL A 5 6.47 12.92 -13.81
C VAL A 5 5.40 12.17 -13.02
N TYR A 6 4.57 12.91 -12.28
CA TYR A 6 3.41 12.40 -11.58
C TYR A 6 2.14 12.88 -12.29
N ILE A 7 1.19 11.98 -12.55
CA ILE A 7 -0.04 12.32 -13.28
C ILE A 7 -1.25 11.94 -12.43
N GLU A 8 -2.19 12.87 -12.28
CA GLU A 8 -3.44 12.66 -11.54
C GLU A 8 -4.64 13.09 -12.39
N LYS A 9 -5.68 12.25 -12.47
CA LYS A 9 -6.90 12.53 -13.26
C LYS A 9 -8.08 12.76 -12.34
N LEU A 10 -8.41 14.04 -12.11
CA LEU A 10 -9.39 14.42 -11.09
C LEU A 10 -10.84 14.26 -11.57
N GLY A 11 -11.12 14.44 -12.87
CA GLY A 11 -12.49 14.36 -13.37
C GLY A 11 -13.07 12.94 -13.46
N LYS A 12 -12.21 11.92 -13.35
CA LYS A 12 -12.64 10.51 -13.25
C LYS A 12 -12.97 10.08 -11.82
N ILE A 13 -12.76 10.96 -10.82
CA ILE A 13 -13.01 10.63 -9.42
C ILE A 13 -14.51 10.61 -9.12
N ASP A 14 -14.98 9.45 -8.65
CA ASP A 14 -16.28 9.28 -7.99
C ASP A 14 -16.05 9.06 -6.49
N LEU A 15 -16.19 10.12 -5.70
CA LEU A 15 -16.00 10.05 -4.25
C LEU A 15 -17.01 9.09 -3.58
N ASN A 16 -18.22 8.96 -4.11
CA ASN A 16 -19.22 8.06 -3.54
C ASN A 16 -18.83 6.60 -3.73
N ALA A 17 -18.31 6.25 -4.91
CA ALA A 17 -17.76 4.92 -5.17
C ALA A 17 -16.49 4.68 -4.35
N MET A 18 -15.59 5.68 -4.29
CA MET A 18 -14.36 5.59 -3.52
C MET A 18 -14.61 5.36 -2.03
N TYR A 19 -15.51 6.12 -1.40
CA TYR A 19 -15.78 5.95 0.04
C TYR A 19 -16.46 4.63 0.41
N LYS A 20 -16.91 3.83 -0.58
CA LYS A 20 -17.34 2.45 -0.34
C LYS A 20 -16.18 1.47 -0.20
N ILE A 21 -15.00 1.80 -0.73
CA ILE A 21 -13.83 0.90 -0.76
C ILE A 21 -12.59 1.46 -0.04
N THR A 22 -12.57 2.76 0.26
CA THR A 22 -11.48 3.43 0.94
C THR A 22 -11.99 4.57 1.83
N THR A 23 -11.09 5.23 2.57
CA THR A 23 -11.40 6.37 3.44
C THR A 23 -10.48 7.54 3.11
N GLY A 24 -10.86 8.75 3.54
CA GLY A 24 -10.01 9.94 3.41
C GLY A 24 -8.62 9.74 4.01
N ASP A 25 -8.55 9.13 5.21
CA ASP A 25 -7.29 8.81 5.87
C ASP A 25 -6.43 7.83 5.06
N ARG A 26 -7.04 6.82 4.44
CA ARG A 26 -6.32 5.89 3.57
C ARG A 26 -5.78 6.57 2.32
N MET A 27 -6.55 7.49 1.73
CA MET A 27 -6.10 8.30 0.60
C MET A 27 -4.91 9.19 0.99
N LEU A 28 -4.97 9.86 2.15
CA LEU A 28 -3.87 10.69 2.64
C LEU A 28 -2.63 9.86 2.99
N LYS A 29 -2.80 8.68 3.58
CA LYS A 29 -1.69 7.73 3.78
C LYS A 29 -1.08 7.30 2.45
N ASN A 30 -1.90 7.03 1.43
CA ASN A 30 -1.41 6.72 0.11
C ASN A 30 -0.60 7.88 -0.48
N LEU A 31 -1.07 9.13 -0.35
CA LEU A 31 -0.32 10.33 -0.75
C LEU A 31 1.05 10.40 -0.06
N VAL A 32 1.09 10.17 1.25
CA VAL A 32 2.35 10.11 2.03
C VAL A 32 3.26 8.99 1.50
N CYS A 33 2.73 7.78 1.25
CA CYS A 33 3.51 6.70 0.65
C CYS A 33 4.10 7.09 -0.71
N GLU A 34 3.35 7.80 -1.53
CA GLU A 34 3.85 8.29 -2.82
C GLU A 34 4.94 9.36 -2.68
N TYR A 35 4.86 10.23 -1.66
CA TYR A 35 5.94 11.14 -1.30
C TYR A 35 7.20 10.42 -0.83
N GLU A 36 7.07 9.39 0.02
CA GLU A 36 8.20 8.60 0.47
C GLU A 36 8.87 7.85 -0.69
N LYS A 37 8.08 7.25 -1.59
CA LYS A 37 8.60 6.62 -2.83
C LYS A 37 9.26 7.65 -3.74
N LEU A 38 8.69 8.86 -3.85
CA LEU A 38 9.31 9.95 -4.59
C LEU A 38 10.70 10.27 -4.02
N ALA A 39 10.82 10.38 -2.69
CA ALA A 39 12.09 10.62 -2.03
C ALA A 39 13.08 9.45 -2.18
N ASP A 40 12.62 8.20 -2.08
CA ASP A 40 13.42 6.98 -2.27
C ASP A 40 12.50 5.82 -2.70
N PRO A 41 12.60 5.27 -3.93
CA PRO A 41 13.79 5.31 -4.79
C PRO A 41 13.75 6.28 -5.99
N ARG A 42 12.66 7.01 -6.24
CA ARG A 42 12.47 7.72 -7.53
C ARG A 42 13.50 8.83 -7.77
N LEU A 43 13.59 9.82 -6.88
CA LEU A 43 14.53 10.95 -7.04
C LEU A 43 16.01 10.52 -7.06
N PRO A 44 16.48 9.57 -6.24
CA PRO A 44 17.83 9.02 -6.35
C PRO A 44 18.11 8.36 -7.71
N ALA A 45 17.19 7.56 -8.24
CA ALA A 45 17.36 6.92 -9.54
C ALA A 45 17.37 7.96 -10.67
N CYS A 46 16.43 8.92 -10.66
CA CYS A 46 16.42 10.04 -11.59
C CYS A 46 17.72 10.85 -11.52
N SER A 47 18.26 11.10 -10.32
CA SER A 47 19.50 11.86 -10.14
C SER A 47 20.71 11.15 -10.77
N ARG A 48 20.79 9.81 -10.63
CA ARG A 48 21.84 9.01 -11.27
C ARG A 48 21.75 9.08 -12.79
N LYS A 49 20.55 8.88 -13.34
CA LYS A 49 20.31 8.93 -14.79
C LYS A 49 20.61 10.32 -15.37
N ALA A 50 20.25 11.38 -14.65
CA ALA A 50 20.46 12.76 -15.09
C ALA A 50 21.88 13.29 -14.85
N GLY A 51 22.71 12.57 -14.08
CA GLY A 51 24.06 13.01 -13.71
C GLY A 51 24.10 14.25 -12.80
N LYS A 52 22.99 14.61 -12.17
CA LYS A 52 22.86 15.77 -11.27
C LYS A 52 21.81 15.52 -10.19
N LEU A 53 21.91 16.24 -9.08
CA LEU A 53 20.93 16.15 -8.01
C LEU A 53 19.54 16.62 -8.49
N LEU A 54 18.54 15.77 -8.28
CA LEU A 54 17.14 16.07 -8.49
C LEU A 54 16.39 15.92 -7.18
N GLU A 55 15.70 16.99 -6.78
CA GLU A 55 15.00 17.07 -5.49
C GLU A 55 13.49 17.24 -5.65
N THR A 56 13.04 17.50 -6.88
CA THR A 56 11.68 17.93 -7.22
C THR A 56 11.04 17.05 -8.29
N CYS A 57 9.70 16.98 -8.28
CA CYS A 57 8.90 16.34 -9.32
C CYS A 57 8.26 17.34 -10.29
N CYS A 58 7.76 16.82 -11.41
CA CYS A 58 6.84 17.50 -12.31
C CYS A 58 5.47 16.84 -12.19
N SER A 59 4.43 17.60 -11.84
CA SER A 59 3.07 17.07 -11.70
C SER A 59 2.16 17.55 -12.82
N ILE A 60 1.31 16.68 -13.33
CA ILE A 60 0.27 16.97 -14.32
C ILE A 60 -1.06 16.55 -13.70
N MET A 61 -1.99 17.50 -13.53
CA MET A 61 -3.34 17.22 -13.04
C MET A 61 -4.34 17.50 -14.17
N ASP A 62 -5.05 16.45 -14.59
CA ASP A 62 -6.09 16.54 -15.59
C ASP A 62 -7.44 16.88 -14.94
N LEU A 63 -7.97 18.06 -15.29
CA LEU A 63 -9.24 18.58 -14.81
C LEU A 63 -10.41 18.26 -15.74
N LYS A 64 -10.20 17.51 -16.83
CA LYS A 64 -11.26 17.13 -17.76
C LYS A 64 -12.37 16.36 -17.04
N GLY A 65 -13.58 16.91 -17.04
CA GLY A 65 -14.74 16.33 -16.35
C GLY A 65 -14.91 16.76 -14.89
N VAL A 66 -14.03 17.59 -14.36
CA VAL A 66 -14.23 18.23 -13.05
C VAL A 66 -15.32 19.29 -13.17
N GLY A 67 -16.50 19.00 -12.61
CA GLY A 67 -17.57 19.98 -12.45
C GLY A 67 -17.27 20.93 -11.29
N ILE A 68 -17.49 22.24 -11.48
CA ILE A 68 -17.29 23.27 -10.44
C ILE A 68 -18.12 22.96 -9.18
N THR A 69 -19.27 22.32 -9.34
CA THR A 69 -20.15 21.89 -8.23
C THR A 69 -19.54 20.82 -7.32
N ARG A 70 -18.50 20.09 -7.78
CA ARG A 70 -17.78 19.07 -6.99
C ARG A 70 -16.59 19.64 -6.24
N VAL A 71 -16.17 20.87 -6.51
CA VAL A 71 -15.03 21.50 -5.82
C VAL A 71 -15.23 21.56 -4.28
N PRO A 72 -16.42 21.92 -3.76
CA PRO A 72 -16.64 21.93 -2.32
C PRO A 72 -16.48 20.57 -1.64
N SER A 73 -16.84 19.46 -2.32
CA SER A 73 -16.78 18.13 -1.70
C SER A 73 -15.35 17.58 -1.59
N VAL A 74 -14.43 18.03 -2.45
CA VAL A 74 -12.99 17.68 -2.36
C VAL A 74 -12.17 18.66 -1.54
N TYR A 75 -12.72 19.83 -1.20
CA TYR A 75 -12.00 20.91 -0.53
C TYR A 75 -11.29 20.45 0.76
N GLY A 76 -11.95 19.63 1.58
CA GLY A 76 -11.37 19.09 2.82
C GLY A 76 -10.13 18.22 2.58
N TYR A 77 -10.20 17.32 1.59
CA TYR A 77 -9.07 16.46 1.21
C TYR A 77 -7.91 17.30 0.65
N VAL A 78 -8.18 18.22 -0.29
CA VAL A 78 -7.16 19.08 -0.90
C VAL A 78 -6.47 19.94 0.16
N LYS A 79 -7.21 20.48 1.14
CA LYS A 79 -6.62 21.26 2.24
C LYS A 79 -5.68 20.41 3.09
N GLN A 80 -6.05 19.19 3.44
CA GLN A 80 -5.21 18.28 4.23
C GLN A 80 -3.97 17.82 3.44
N ALA A 81 -4.15 17.45 2.18
CA ALA A 81 -3.06 17.10 1.27
C ALA A 81 -2.06 18.27 1.14
N SER A 82 -2.55 19.49 0.89
CA SER A 82 -1.72 20.70 0.82
C SER A 82 -0.95 20.95 2.12
N ALA A 83 -1.58 20.77 3.27
CA ALA A 83 -0.91 20.91 4.57
C ALA A 83 0.19 19.87 4.77
N ILE A 84 0.00 18.63 4.32
CA ILE A 84 1.05 17.60 4.35
C ILE A 84 2.21 18.00 3.45
N SER A 85 1.92 18.38 2.20
CA SER A 85 2.92 18.76 1.21
C SER A 85 3.77 19.94 1.67
N GLN A 86 3.15 21.00 2.18
CA GLN A 86 3.86 22.22 2.59
C GLN A 86 4.67 22.05 3.88
N ASN A 87 4.13 21.34 4.87
CA ASN A 87 4.75 21.26 6.20
C ASN A 87 5.78 20.13 6.32
N TYR A 88 5.59 19.00 5.61
CA TYR A 88 6.45 17.83 5.75
C TYR A 88 7.29 17.54 4.50
N TYR A 89 6.86 18.02 3.33
CA TYR A 89 7.57 17.82 2.06
C TYR A 89 7.84 19.15 1.32
N PRO A 90 8.43 20.15 2.01
CA PRO A 90 8.69 21.45 1.39
C PRO A 90 9.63 21.29 0.18
N GLU A 91 9.47 22.18 -0.80
CA GLU A 91 10.31 22.23 -2.00
C GLU A 91 10.41 20.91 -2.80
N ARG A 92 9.40 20.03 -2.71
CA ARG A 92 9.32 18.82 -3.55
C ARG A 92 8.63 19.04 -4.89
N LEU A 93 7.86 20.12 -5.03
CA LEU A 93 7.24 20.47 -6.31
C LEU A 93 8.18 21.35 -7.14
N GLY A 94 8.48 20.91 -8.35
CA GLY A 94 9.27 21.68 -9.33
C GLY A 94 8.38 22.41 -10.34
N LYS A 95 7.43 21.69 -10.95
CA LYS A 95 6.42 22.24 -11.86
C LYS A 95 5.09 21.54 -11.66
N LEU A 96 3.99 22.27 -11.81
CA LEU A 96 2.62 21.74 -11.80
C LEU A 96 1.87 22.23 -13.03
N TYR A 97 1.32 21.31 -13.82
CA TYR A 97 0.47 21.60 -14.96
C TYR A 97 -0.96 21.20 -14.65
N LEU A 98 -1.88 22.16 -14.61
CA LEU A 98 -3.32 21.92 -14.55
C LEU A 98 -3.85 21.98 -15.97
N ILE A 99 -4.23 20.85 -16.55
CA ILE A 99 -4.67 20.74 -17.95
C ILE A 99 -6.17 20.53 -18.04
N ASN A 100 -6.76 20.82 -19.20
CA ASN A 100 -8.21 20.77 -19.41
C ASN A 100 -8.98 21.60 -18.37
N ALA A 101 -8.41 22.71 -17.92
CA ALA A 101 -9.05 23.57 -16.93
C ALA A 101 -10.38 24.11 -17.50
N PRO A 102 -11.51 23.94 -16.80
CA PRO A 102 -12.81 24.38 -17.31
C PRO A 102 -12.87 25.91 -17.45
N TRP A 103 -13.71 26.39 -18.36
CA TRP A 103 -13.98 27.81 -18.52
C TRP A 103 -14.54 28.37 -17.20
N GLY A 104 -13.79 29.28 -16.55
CA GLY A 104 -14.07 29.79 -15.19
C GLY A 104 -13.20 29.22 -14.06
N PHE A 105 -12.31 28.25 -14.35
CA PHE A 105 -11.37 27.71 -13.36
C PHE A 105 -10.42 28.77 -12.80
N SER A 106 -10.14 29.85 -13.53
CA SER A 106 -9.35 30.98 -13.06
C SER A 106 -9.90 31.60 -11.76
N SER A 107 -11.23 31.67 -11.61
CA SER A 107 -11.88 32.15 -10.39
C SER A 107 -11.69 31.18 -9.22
N VAL A 108 -11.86 29.88 -9.46
CA VAL A 108 -11.61 28.83 -8.46
C VAL A 108 -10.14 28.84 -8.03
N PHE A 109 -9.23 28.90 -8.99
CA PHE A 109 -7.80 28.93 -8.74
C PHE A 109 -7.38 30.18 -7.95
N SER A 110 -8.03 31.32 -8.18
CA SER A 110 -7.77 32.54 -7.40
C SER A 110 -8.08 32.35 -5.91
N VAL A 111 -9.10 31.56 -5.57
CA VAL A 111 -9.38 31.16 -4.18
C VAL A 111 -8.33 30.17 -3.67
N VAL A 112 -7.98 29.16 -4.47
CA VAL A 112 -6.97 28.14 -4.08
C VAL A 112 -5.59 28.75 -3.84
N LYS A 113 -5.18 29.76 -4.63
CA LYS A 113 -3.91 30.49 -4.45
C LYS A 113 -3.75 31.08 -3.06
N GLY A 114 -4.84 31.46 -2.38
CA GLY A 114 -4.78 32.01 -1.02
C GLY A 114 -4.23 31.04 0.03
N PHE A 115 -4.20 29.74 -0.27
CA PHE A 115 -3.67 28.68 0.61
C PHE A 115 -2.29 28.19 0.19
N LEU A 116 -1.78 28.65 -0.94
CA LEU A 116 -0.50 28.24 -1.49
C LEU A 116 0.52 29.34 -1.23
N ASP A 117 1.74 28.96 -0.86
CA ASP A 117 2.81 29.93 -0.76
C ASP A 117 3.12 30.53 -2.16
N PRO A 118 3.62 31.78 -2.23
CA PRO A 118 3.85 32.44 -3.51
C PRO A 118 4.82 31.70 -4.45
N VAL A 119 5.78 30.95 -3.90
CA VAL A 119 6.76 30.18 -4.70
C VAL A 119 6.06 29.00 -5.37
N THR A 120 5.19 28.29 -4.65
CA THR A 120 4.36 27.25 -5.22
C THR A 120 3.46 27.80 -6.33
N VAL A 121 2.82 28.96 -6.13
CA VAL A 121 1.95 29.56 -7.17
C VAL A 121 2.71 29.83 -8.47
N GLN A 122 3.98 30.25 -8.41
CA GLN A 122 4.82 30.50 -9.58
C GLN A 122 5.16 29.22 -10.38
N LYS A 123 5.08 28.05 -9.74
CA LYS A 123 5.33 26.76 -10.38
C LYS A 123 4.10 26.20 -11.11
N ILE A 124 2.94 26.85 -11.01
CA ILE A 124 1.66 26.36 -11.54
C ILE A 124 1.36 26.95 -12.92
N HIS A 125 1.15 26.07 -13.88
CA HIS A 125 0.74 26.37 -15.25
C HIS A 125 -0.70 25.91 -15.45
N VAL A 126 -1.63 26.84 -15.65
CA VAL A 126 -3.05 26.52 -15.90
C VAL A 126 -3.31 26.58 -17.40
N LEU A 127 -3.68 25.44 -17.98
CA LEU A 127 -3.84 25.24 -19.41
C LEU A 127 -5.28 24.78 -19.72
N GLY A 128 -5.81 25.29 -20.84
CA GLY A 128 -7.09 24.85 -21.40
C GLY A 128 -6.97 23.51 -22.13
N SER A 129 -7.72 23.32 -23.22
CA SER A 129 -7.68 22.09 -24.02
C SER A 129 -6.46 21.99 -24.96
N GLY A 130 -5.80 23.10 -25.29
CA GLY A 130 -4.61 23.15 -26.16
C GLY A 130 -3.29 22.98 -25.41
N TYR A 131 -3.24 22.10 -24.39
CA TYR A 131 -2.11 21.97 -23.47
C TYR A 131 -0.90 21.20 -24.03
N GLU A 132 -1.09 20.42 -25.09
CA GLU A 132 -0.14 19.41 -25.55
C GLU A 132 1.24 20.01 -25.88
N ALA A 133 1.28 21.15 -26.56
CA ALA A 133 2.54 21.81 -26.92
C ALA A 133 3.37 22.22 -25.69
N GLU A 134 2.71 22.72 -24.63
CA GLU A 134 3.35 23.10 -23.38
C GLU A 134 3.85 21.88 -22.59
N LEU A 135 3.09 20.78 -22.60
CA LEU A 135 3.55 19.54 -21.98
C LEU A 135 4.75 18.95 -22.74
N LEU A 136 4.72 18.93 -24.07
CA LEU A 136 5.81 18.41 -24.90
C LEU A 136 7.08 19.28 -24.84
N ALA A 137 6.95 20.58 -24.55
CA ALA A 137 8.10 21.43 -24.25
C ALA A 137 8.79 21.06 -22.92
N GLN A 138 8.08 20.40 -22.00
CA GLN A 138 8.58 20.03 -20.69
C GLN A 138 8.98 18.55 -20.57
N VAL A 139 8.16 17.66 -21.14
CA VAL A 139 8.29 16.20 -21.06
C VAL A 139 8.55 15.68 -22.48
N PRO A 140 9.66 14.94 -22.71
CA PRO A 140 9.90 14.32 -24.01
C PRO A 140 8.72 13.45 -24.44
N LYS A 141 8.43 13.44 -25.74
CA LYS A 141 7.24 12.82 -26.31
C LYS A 141 7.13 11.33 -25.95
N GLU A 142 8.25 10.62 -26.00
CA GLU A 142 8.40 9.21 -25.64
C GLU A 142 8.10 8.90 -24.17
N ASN A 143 8.17 9.91 -23.28
CA ASN A 143 7.95 9.77 -21.84
C ASN A 143 6.57 10.29 -21.40
N LEU A 144 5.80 10.88 -22.32
CA LEU A 144 4.46 11.38 -22.05
C LEU A 144 3.42 10.37 -22.56
N PRO A 145 2.38 10.02 -21.80
CA PRO A 145 1.34 9.11 -22.28
C PRO A 145 0.64 9.62 -23.55
N ARG A 146 0.23 8.69 -24.43
CA ARG A 146 -0.46 9.01 -25.70
C ARG A 146 -1.69 9.90 -25.51
N GLU A 147 -2.44 9.71 -24.44
CA GLU A 147 -3.63 10.52 -24.12
C GLU A 147 -3.33 12.00 -23.82
N PHE A 148 -2.07 12.35 -23.56
CA PHE A 148 -1.63 13.73 -23.32
C PHE A 148 -0.78 14.29 -24.49
N GLY A 149 -0.82 13.63 -25.66
CA GLY A 149 -0.10 14.05 -26.87
C GLY A 149 1.30 13.43 -27.04
N GLY A 150 1.68 12.47 -26.19
CA GLY A 150 2.95 11.76 -26.27
C GLY A 150 2.88 10.42 -27.01
N GLU A 151 3.86 9.56 -26.74
CA GLU A 151 4.02 8.24 -27.37
C GLU A 151 4.11 7.09 -26.35
N CYS A 152 4.22 7.39 -25.05
CA CYS A 152 4.37 6.39 -24.00
C CYS A 152 3.13 5.51 -23.88
N GLU A 153 3.37 4.19 -23.83
CA GLU A 153 2.37 3.14 -23.66
C GLU A 153 2.97 2.08 -22.73
N CYS A 154 2.39 1.91 -21.55
CA CYS A 154 2.81 0.92 -20.57
C CYS A 154 1.96 -0.35 -20.65
N GLU A 155 2.56 -1.50 -20.34
CA GLU A 155 1.82 -2.74 -20.14
C GLU A 155 0.78 -2.56 -19.02
N GLY A 156 -0.47 -2.96 -19.27
CA GLY A 156 -1.58 -2.74 -18.33
C GLY A 156 -2.12 -1.30 -18.27
N GLY A 157 -1.57 -0.39 -19.08
CA GLY A 157 -1.98 1.01 -19.17
C GLY A 157 -1.20 1.94 -18.22
N CYS A 158 -0.97 3.17 -18.65
CA CYS A 158 -0.16 4.14 -17.91
C CYS A 158 -0.75 4.51 -16.53
N GLU A 159 -2.06 4.35 -16.32
CA GLU A 159 -2.73 4.68 -15.05
C GLU A 159 -2.33 3.77 -13.88
N LEU A 160 -1.90 2.53 -14.17
CA LEU A 160 -1.51 1.54 -13.16
C LEU A 160 0.00 1.27 -13.17
N SER A 161 0.73 2.01 -13.99
CA SER A 161 2.17 1.87 -14.20
C SER A 161 2.97 2.74 -13.22
N ASP A 162 4.08 2.21 -12.72
CA ASP A 162 5.11 2.95 -11.97
C ASP A 162 6.45 2.92 -12.74
N MET A 163 6.38 3.09 -14.06
CA MET A 163 7.55 3.09 -14.94
C MET A 163 8.42 4.32 -14.75
N GLY A 164 9.74 4.11 -14.74
CA GLY A 164 10.73 5.18 -14.70
C GLY A 164 12.14 4.66 -14.38
N PRO A 165 13.11 5.56 -14.19
CA PRO A 165 14.50 5.19 -13.91
C PRO A 165 14.67 4.31 -12.66
N TRP A 166 13.74 4.36 -11.71
CA TRP A 166 13.77 3.52 -10.51
C TRP A 166 13.41 2.04 -10.77
N GLN A 167 12.96 1.69 -11.97
CA GLN A 167 12.76 0.30 -12.42
C GLN A 167 13.89 -0.20 -13.35
N GLU A 168 14.75 0.69 -13.83
CA GLU A 168 15.88 0.38 -14.73
C GLU A 168 17.09 -0.10 -13.92
N LYS A 169 17.64 -1.28 -14.22
CA LYS A 169 18.73 -1.90 -13.43
C LYS A 169 19.98 -1.02 -13.31
N GLU A 170 20.23 -0.18 -14.31
CA GLU A 170 21.36 0.75 -14.38
C GLU A 170 21.27 1.86 -13.30
N TRP A 171 20.05 2.26 -12.92
CA TRP A 171 19.81 3.42 -12.06
C TRP A 171 19.11 3.08 -10.75
N ALA A 172 18.34 2.00 -10.75
CA ALA A 172 17.62 1.49 -9.60
C ALA A 172 18.59 1.00 -8.53
N LYS A 173 18.32 1.39 -7.29
CA LYS A 173 18.92 0.78 -6.11
C LYS A 173 17.80 0.52 -5.13
N GLU A 174 17.85 -0.66 -4.52
CA GLU A 174 16.85 -1.05 -3.54
C GLU A 174 16.89 -0.09 -2.34
N PRO A 175 15.74 0.53 -1.99
CA PRO A 175 15.68 1.50 -0.91
C PRO A 175 15.82 0.82 0.45
N LYS A 176 16.34 1.54 1.44
CA LYS A 176 16.62 0.97 2.78
C LYS A 176 15.36 0.42 3.47
N TRP A 177 14.23 1.08 3.25
CA TRP A 177 12.96 0.68 3.85
C TRP A 177 12.42 -0.63 3.25
N ALA A 178 12.68 -0.90 1.96
CA ALA A 178 12.27 -2.15 1.32
C ALA A 178 13.09 -3.34 1.87
N LYS A 179 14.41 -3.15 2.06
CA LYS A 179 15.27 -4.18 2.68
C LYS A 179 14.78 -4.55 4.08
N LYS A 180 14.53 -3.54 4.92
CA LYS A 180 14.01 -3.76 6.28
C LYS A 180 12.67 -4.49 6.28
N ALA A 181 11.77 -4.17 5.34
CA ALA A 181 10.50 -4.86 5.23
C ALA A 181 10.68 -6.33 4.83
N ALA A 182 11.55 -6.61 3.85
CA ALA A 182 11.87 -7.97 3.44
C ALA A 182 12.52 -8.78 4.58
N ASP A 183 13.41 -8.16 5.35
CA ASP A 183 14.05 -8.80 6.50
C ASP A 183 13.03 -9.06 7.63
N ALA A 184 12.12 -8.11 7.90
CA ALA A 184 11.06 -8.30 8.90
C ALA A 184 10.08 -9.42 8.52
N VAL A 185 9.74 -9.57 7.23
CA VAL A 185 8.91 -10.68 6.75
C VAL A 185 9.63 -12.01 6.96
N LYS A 186 10.91 -12.10 6.60
CA LYS A 186 11.71 -13.32 6.82
C LYS A 186 11.82 -13.70 8.29
N GLU A 187 11.97 -12.72 9.19
CA GLU A 187 12.02 -12.99 10.62
C GLU A 187 10.65 -13.43 11.16
N ALA A 188 9.55 -12.85 10.68
CA ALA A 188 8.19 -13.29 11.03
C ALA A 188 7.88 -14.71 10.53
N ASP A 189 8.34 -15.06 9.33
CA ASP A 189 8.18 -16.41 8.77
C ASP A 189 8.95 -17.45 9.59
N LYS A 190 10.20 -17.15 9.99
CA LYS A 190 10.98 -18.01 10.89
C LYS A 190 10.31 -18.18 12.26
N GLU A 191 9.75 -17.11 12.83
CA GLU A 191 9.06 -17.19 14.12
C GLU A 191 7.79 -18.04 14.03
N ASN A 192 7.07 -17.96 12.90
CA ASN A 192 5.88 -18.79 12.64
C ASN A 192 6.24 -20.27 12.42
N GLU A 193 7.34 -20.56 11.72
CA GLU A 193 7.85 -21.93 11.55
C GLU A 193 8.26 -22.52 12.91
N ALA A 194 9.03 -21.79 13.72
CA ALA A 194 9.44 -22.25 15.06
C ALA A 194 8.24 -22.48 16.01
N LYS A 195 7.19 -21.65 15.93
CA LYS A 195 5.95 -21.86 16.69
C LYS A 195 5.18 -23.09 16.21
N LYS A 196 5.25 -23.41 14.92
CA LYS A 196 4.60 -24.59 14.35
C LYS A 196 5.30 -25.87 14.80
N GLU A 197 6.62 -25.91 14.73
CA GLU A 197 7.42 -27.05 15.21
C GLU A 197 7.16 -27.33 16.71
N ASN A 198 7.20 -26.29 17.54
CA ASN A 198 6.92 -26.44 18.98
C ASN A 198 5.48 -26.91 19.27
N ARG A 199 4.51 -26.49 18.44
CA ARG A 199 3.12 -26.97 18.57
C ARG A 199 2.99 -28.44 18.19
N GLU A 200 3.66 -28.89 17.13
CA GLU A 200 3.67 -30.28 16.70
C GLU A 200 4.35 -31.18 17.76
N GLU A 201 5.47 -30.74 18.35
CA GLU A 201 6.14 -31.45 19.46
C GLU A 201 5.23 -31.58 20.70
N VAL A 202 4.51 -30.52 21.07
CA VAL A 202 3.58 -30.57 22.21
C VAL A 202 2.37 -31.47 21.91
N GLU A 203 1.86 -31.45 20.68
CA GLU A 203 0.76 -32.34 20.28
C GLU A 203 1.20 -33.82 20.29
N GLU A 204 2.41 -34.15 19.84
CA GLU A 204 2.98 -35.49 19.95
C GLU A 204 3.14 -35.95 21.42
N GLU A 205 3.67 -35.09 22.29
CA GLU A 205 3.89 -35.43 23.70
C GLU A 205 2.56 -35.67 24.45
N VAL A 206 1.52 -34.90 24.12
CA VAL A 206 0.16 -35.07 24.68
C VAL A 206 -0.45 -36.40 24.22
N VAL A 207 -0.29 -36.76 22.95
CA VAL A 207 -0.78 -38.04 22.41
C VAL A 207 -0.08 -39.22 23.09
N GLU A 208 1.23 -39.14 23.27
CA GLU A 208 2.01 -40.21 23.92
C GLU A 208 1.60 -40.39 25.40
N LYS A 209 1.38 -39.29 26.14
CA LYS A 209 0.89 -39.35 27.52
C LYS A 209 -0.49 -40.00 27.61
N LYS A 210 -1.41 -39.63 26.72
CA LYS A 210 -2.76 -40.18 26.70
C LYS A 210 -2.77 -41.68 26.40
N GLN A 211 -1.95 -42.14 25.45
CA GLN A 211 -1.79 -43.57 25.15
C GLN A 211 -1.23 -44.35 26.35
N LYS A 212 -0.26 -43.79 27.08
CA LYS A 212 0.28 -44.41 28.32
C LYS A 212 -0.75 -44.50 29.43
N GLU A 213 -1.58 -43.47 29.61
CA GLU A 213 -2.68 -43.48 30.59
C GLU A 213 -3.74 -44.52 30.23
N GLU A 214 -4.16 -44.59 28.97
CA GLU A 214 -5.13 -45.58 28.49
C GLU A 214 -4.60 -47.02 28.63
N ALA A 215 -3.32 -47.26 28.31
CA ALA A 215 -2.68 -48.55 28.49
C ALA A 215 -2.61 -48.96 29.98
N THR A 216 -2.28 -48.01 30.86
CA THR A 216 -2.24 -48.24 32.31
C THR A 216 -3.64 -48.56 32.86
N ALA A 217 -4.66 -47.82 32.43
CA ALA A 217 -6.05 -48.07 32.82
C ALA A 217 -6.54 -49.45 32.37
N ALA A 218 -6.21 -49.86 31.14
CA ALA A 218 -6.55 -51.18 30.61
C ALA A 218 -5.84 -52.32 31.35
N THR A 219 -4.59 -52.13 31.80
CA THR A 219 -3.89 -53.10 32.64
C THR A 219 -4.54 -53.23 34.02
N ILE A 220 -4.90 -52.11 34.64
CA ILE A 220 -5.58 -52.10 35.95
C ILE A 220 -6.93 -52.82 35.86
N GLN A 221 -7.74 -52.54 34.84
CA GLN A 221 -9.03 -53.19 34.63
C GLN A 221 -8.90 -54.72 34.52
N LYS A 222 -7.93 -55.21 33.75
CA LYS A 222 -7.63 -56.64 33.63
C LYS A 222 -7.19 -57.28 34.95
N GLU A 223 -6.47 -56.56 35.80
CA GLU A 223 -6.11 -57.06 37.14
C GLU A 223 -7.30 -57.11 38.10
N THR A 224 -8.22 -56.13 38.05
CA THR A 224 -9.46 -56.15 38.85
C THR A 224 -10.40 -57.27 38.43
N GLU A 225 -10.64 -57.46 37.13
CA GLU A 225 -11.50 -58.56 36.64
C GLU A 225 -10.94 -59.94 37.05
N LYS A 226 -9.61 -60.09 37.05
CA LYS A 226 -8.94 -61.31 37.50
C LYS A 226 -9.12 -61.56 39.01
N LYS A 227 -9.15 -60.51 39.83
CA LYS A 227 -9.41 -60.61 41.28
C LYS A 227 -10.88 -60.94 41.59
N ASP A 228 -11.83 -60.37 40.86
CA ASP A 228 -13.25 -60.62 41.06
C ASP A 228 -13.65 -62.05 40.65
N THR A 229 -12.97 -62.61 39.64
CA THR A 229 -13.17 -64.01 39.24
C THR A 229 -12.66 -65.00 40.31
N ASP A 230 -11.63 -64.64 41.08
CA ASP A 230 -11.16 -65.45 42.21
C ASP A 230 -12.06 -65.32 43.44
N ALA A 231 -12.66 -64.15 43.69
CA ALA A 231 -13.57 -63.92 44.82
C ALA A 231 -14.95 -64.58 44.63
N GLY A 232 -15.48 -64.63 43.40
CA GLY A 232 -16.79 -65.22 43.08
C GLY A 232 -16.90 -66.73 43.34
N LYS A 233 -15.77 -67.44 43.48
CA LYS A 233 -15.77 -68.86 43.84
C LYS A 233 -16.00 -69.15 45.33
N GLN A 234 -16.01 -68.14 46.20
CA GLN A 234 -16.15 -68.34 47.65
C GLN A 234 -17.57 -68.17 48.22
N GLN A 235 -18.55 -67.68 47.46
CA GLN A 235 -19.88 -67.34 48.00
C GLN A 235 -21.06 -68.25 47.58
N SER A 236 -20.83 -69.40 46.91
CA SER A 236 -21.92 -70.30 46.50
C SER A 236 -22.38 -71.33 47.55
N ASN A 237 -22.05 -71.19 48.84
CA ASN A 237 -22.43 -72.17 49.86
C ASN A 237 -23.12 -71.52 51.09
N GLY A 238 -24.44 -71.72 51.19
CA GLY A 238 -25.26 -71.56 52.40
C GLY A 238 -26.49 -70.66 52.17
N GLU A 239 -27.73 -70.99 52.55
CA GLU A 239 -28.37 -72.09 53.30
C GLU A 239 -29.88 -71.72 53.29
N VAL A 240 -30.82 -72.45 52.66
CA VAL A 240 -31.66 -73.57 53.15
C VAL A 240 -32.45 -73.32 54.47
N THR A 241 -33.78 -73.50 54.38
CA THR A 241 -34.84 -73.70 55.43
C THR A 241 -35.30 -72.48 56.25
N ALA A 242 -36.59 -72.29 56.58
CA ALA A 242 -37.79 -73.15 56.59
C ALA A 242 -39.06 -72.36 56.20
#